data_AF-A0A7H8KDJ3-F1
#
_entry.id   AF-A0A7H8KDJ3-F1
#
_cell.length_a   1.000
_cell.length_b   1.000
_cell.length_c   1.000
_cell.angle_alpha   90.00
_cell.angle_beta   90.00
_cell.angle_gamma   90.00
#
_symmetry.space_group_name_H-M   'P 1'
#
loop_
_entity.id
_entity.type
_entity.pdbx_description
1 polymer ?
#
loop_
_entity_poly.entity_id
_entity_poly.type
_entity_poly.pdbx_seq_one_letter_code
_entity_poly.pdbx_strand_id
1 'polypeptide(L)'
;MAQFLLATILGDRSSQERLKEKLATARWVDASGVVDGALAVILADRFGDSPRLSEIRKCARRMVGRFRGSRLDVDEVESVMRDALGEHVSVAGIPGYRHEGLKMLLFASIAADLELSPGEVGGLLVRAEAWAVGRGFRPTLADTRDVELS
;
A
#
# COMPACT_ATOMS: atom_id res chain seq x y z
N MET A 1 2.43 -5.82 9.06
CA MET A 1 2.35 -4.40 8.66
C MET A 1 0.99 -3.76 8.95
N ALA A 2 -0.11 -4.43 8.59
CA ALA A 2 -1.46 -3.86 8.71
C ALA A 2 -1.81 -3.32 10.09
N GLN A 3 -1.54 -4.09 11.15
CA GLN A 3 -1.75 -3.66 12.53
C GLN A 3 -0.89 -2.45 12.94
N PHE A 4 0.33 -2.34 12.40
CA PHE A 4 1.23 -1.22 12.70
C PHE A 4 0.79 0.06 11.98
N LEU A 5 0.36 -0.07 10.73
CA LEU A 5 -0.28 1.03 9.99
C LEU A 5 -1.56 1.48 10.71
N LEU A 6 -2.38 0.55 11.19
CA LEU A 6 -3.58 0.85 11.96
C LEU A 6 -3.26 1.59 13.26
N ALA A 7 -2.28 1.10 14.04
CA ALA A 7 -1.83 1.74 15.27
C ALA A 7 -1.25 3.15 15.01
N THR A 8 -0.63 3.35 13.84
CA THR A 8 -0.10 4.65 13.41
C THR A 8 -1.20 5.62 13.02
N ILE A 9 -2.22 5.16 12.29
CA ILE A 9 -3.39 5.96 11.91
C ILE A 9 -4.22 6.33 13.14
N LEU A 10 -4.33 5.42 14.12
CA LEU A 10 -5.12 5.60 15.35
C LEU A 10 -4.37 6.34 16.47
N GLY A 11 -3.09 6.66 16.30
CA GLY A 11 -2.28 7.30 17.33
C GLY A 11 -2.02 6.43 18.57
N ASP A 12 -2.21 5.11 18.49
CA ASP A 12 -2.01 4.19 19.60
C ASP A 12 -0.51 3.83 19.74
N ARG A 13 0.19 4.64 20.55
CA ARG A 13 1.62 4.48 20.83
C ARG A 13 1.98 3.13 21.45
N SER A 14 1.12 2.57 22.29
CA SER A 14 1.38 1.31 23.00
C SER A 14 1.30 0.11 22.07
N SER A 15 0.38 0.14 21.12
CA SER A 15 0.29 -0.86 20.06
C SER A 15 1.38 -0.63 19.01
N GLN A 16 1.73 0.62 18.69
CA GLN A 16 2.87 0.92 17.82
C GLN A 16 4.20 0.37 18.35
N GLU A 17 4.50 0.54 19.64
CA GLU A 17 5.74 0.03 20.28
C GLU A 17 5.79 -1.50 20.24
N ARG A 18 4.72 -2.19 20.68
CA ARG A 18 4.65 -3.66 20.65
C ARG A 18 4.72 -4.22 19.24
N LEU A 19 4.10 -3.54 18.27
CA LEU A 19 4.16 -3.95 16.88
C LEU A 19 5.52 -3.63 16.27
N LYS A 20 6.17 -2.52 16.64
CA LYS A 20 7.56 -2.24 16.25
C LYS A 20 8.51 -3.33 16.72
N GLU A 21 8.42 -3.78 17.96
CA GLU A 21 9.27 -4.87 18.48
C GLU A 21 9.03 -6.20 17.74
N LYS A 22 7.76 -6.53 17.47
CA LYS A 22 7.40 -7.70 16.66
C LYS A 22 7.86 -7.57 15.20
N LEU A 23 7.80 -6.37 14.64
CA LEU A 23 8.21 -6.09 13.26
C LEU A 23 9.73 -5.98 13.11
N ALA A 24 10.45 -5.61 14.17
CA ALA A 24 11.93 -5.57 14.19
C ALA A 24 12.53 -6.98 14.27
N THR A 25 11.80 -7.93 14.86
CA THR A 25 12.22 -9.34 14.99
C THR A 25 11.73 -10.21 13.83
N ALA A 26 10.71 -9.78 13.09
CA ALA A 26 10.26 -10.43 11.87
C ALA A 26 11.22 -10.13 10.70
N ARG A 27 11.80 -11.17 10.10
CA ARG A 27 12.54 -11.03 8.84
C ARG A 27 11.53 -10.79 7.72
N TRP A 28 11.43 -9.54 7.27
CA TRP A 28 10.52 -9.13 6.20
C TRP A 28 10.93 -9.77 4.87
N VAL A 29 10.33 -10.90 4.56
CA VAL A 29 10.24 -11.39 3.19
C VAL A 29 8.96 -10.76 2.64
N ASP A 30 9.08 -9.95 1.59
CA ASP A 30 7.97 -9.48 0.75
C ASP A 30 6.99 -8.41 1.29
N ALA A 31 7.44 -7.47 2.14
CA ALA A 31 6.65 -6.29 2.53
C ALA A 31 6.05 -5.53 1.33
N SER A 32 6.82 -5.49 0.24
CA SER A 32 6.47 -4.87 -1.04
C SER A 32 5.19 -5.45 -1.63
N GLY A 33 4.95 -6.75 -1.51
CA GLY A 33 3.75 -7.41 -2.05
C GLY A 33 2.46 -6.95 -1.37
N VAL A 34 2.49 -6.72 -0.06
CA VAL A 34 1.32 -6.19 0.68
C VAL A 34 1.08 -4.72 0.34
N VAL A 35 2.15 -3.93 0.13
CA VAL A 35 2.04 -2.53 -0.31
C VAL A 35 1.44 -2.46 -1.72
N ASP A 36 1.87 -3.34 -2.61
CA ASP A 36 1.33 -3.46 -3.97
C ASP A 36 -0.14 -3.86 -3.95
N GLY A 37 -0.49 -4.87 -3.15
CA GLY A 37 -1.87 -5.28 -2.94
C GLY A 37 -2.74 -4.18 -2.35
N ALA A 38 -2.24 -3.43 -1.37
CA ALA A 38 -3.00 -2.36 -0.72
C ALA A 38 -3.33 -1.25 -1.71
N LEU A 39 -2.36 -0.85 -2.53
CA LEU A 39 -2.59 0.13 -3.57
C LEU A 39 -3.53 -0.38 -4.66
N ALA A 40 -3.34 -1.62 -5.14
CA ALA A 40 -4.21 -2.22 -6.16
C ALA A 40 -5.66 -2.29 -5.69
N VAL A 41 -5.90 -2.80 -4.48
CA VAL A 41 -7.23 -2.98 -3.91
C VAL A 41 -7.92 -1.64 -3.69
N ILE A 42 -7.23 -0.63 -3.15
CA ILE A 42 -7.87 0.67 -2.90
C ILE A 42 -8.15 1.45 -4.19
N LEU A 43 -7.33 1.26 -5.23
CA LEU A 43 -7.59 1.84 -6.55
C LEU A 43 -8.81 1.18 -7.20
N ALA A 44 -8.95 -0.14 -7.07
CA ALA A 44 -10.15 -0.86 -7.51
C ALA A 44 -11.40 -0.37 -6.77
N ASP A 45 -11.33 -0.13 -5.46
CA ASP A 45 -12.47 0.42 -4.70
C ASP A 45 -12.79 1.87 -5.10
N ARG A 46 -11.79 2.67 -5.49
CA ARG A 46 -11.99 4.05 -5.95
C ARG A 46 -12.55 4.17 -7.35
N PHE A 47 -12.12 3.31 -8.27
CA PHE A 47 -12.36 3.46 -9.70
C PHE A 47 -13.22 2.35 -10.32
N GLY A 48 -13.44 1.24 -9.62
CA GLY A 48 -13.99 0.01 -10.18
C GLY A 48 -13.00 -0.72 -11.10
N ASP A 49 -13.51 -1.65 -11.90
CA ASP A 49 -12.70 -2.58 -12.70
C ASP A 49 -12.07 -1.95 -13.96
N SER A 50 -12.46 -0.73 -14.35
CA SER A 50 -12.01 -0.09 -15.59
C SER A 50 -12.03 1.44 -15.53
N PRO A 51 -11.12 2.07 -14.76
CA PRO A 51 -10.95 3.53 -14.76
C PRO A 51 -10.65 4.09 -16.15
N ARG A 52 -11.18 5.27 -16.45
CA ARG A 52 -10.68 6.08 -17.57
C ARG A 52 -9.35 6.72 -17.19
N LEU A 53 -8.43 6.80 -18.15
CA LEU A 53 -7.13 7.47 -17.96
C LEU A 53 -7.27 8.90 -17.41
N SER A 54 -8.29 9.64 -17.84
CA SER A 54 -8.58 10.99 -17.35
C SER A 54 -8.90 11.05 -15.85
N GLU A 55 -9.51 9.99 -15.30
CA GLU A 55 -9.87 9.89 -13.88
C GLU A 55 -8.62 9.62 -13.03
N ILE A 56 -7.77 8.71 -13.50
CA ILE A 56 -6.46 8.42 -12.90
C ILE A 56 -5.61 9.69 -12.89
N ARG A 57 -5.48 10.38 -14.03
CA ARG A 57 -4.70 11.62 -14.14
C ARG A 57 -5.25 12.75 -13.27
N LYS A 58 -6.58 12.87 -13.17
CA LYS A 58 -7.22 13.83 -12.24
C LYS A 58 -6.91 13.48 -10.78
N CYS A 59 -6.85 12.20 -10.43
CA CYS A 59 -6.47 11.74 -9.11
C CYS A 59 -4.99 12.04 -8.82
N ALA A 60 -4.09 11.72 -9.76
CA ALA A 60 -2.66 12.01 -9.66
C ALA A 60 -2.38 13.50 -9.44
N ARG A 61 -3.01 14.40 -10.20
CA ARG A 61 -2.88 15.86 -10.02
C ARG A 61 -3.34 16.33 -8.64
N ARG A 62 -4.48 15.82 -8.15
CA ARG A 62 -4.97 16.12 -6.80
C ARG A 62 -3.97 15.66 -5.74
N MET A 63 -3.37 14.50 -5.94
CA MET A 63 -2.38 13.92 -5.04
C MET A 63 -1.13 14.79 -4.92
N VAL A 64 -0.52 15.12 -6.06
CA VAL A 64 0.65 16.02 -6.10
C VAL A 64 0.30 17.38 -5.48
N GLY A 65 -0.91 17.89 -5.75
CA GLY A 65 -1.40 19.13 -5.17
C GLY A 65 -1.59 19.11 -3.65
N ARG A 66 -1.84 17.94 -3.03
CA ARG A 66 -1.96 17.76 -1.57
C ARG A 66 -0.60 17.75 -0.90
N PHE A 67 0.42 17.19 -1.55
CA PHE A 67 1.79 17.15 -1.04
C PHE A 67 2.64 18.31 -1.59
N ARG A 68 2.18 19.55 -1.38
CA ARG A 68 2.93 20.75 -1.81
C ARG A 68 4.32 20.76 -1.15
N GLY A 69 5.36 20.93 -1.96
CA GLY A 69 6.76 20.88 -1.52
C GLY A 69 7.42 19.50 -1.60
N SER A 70 6.66 18.45 -1.93
CA SER A 70 7.26 17.16 -2.30
C SER A 70 7.86 17.22 -3.72
N ARG A 71 8.86 16.37 -4.00
CA ARG A 71 9.42 16.19 -5.35
C ARG A 71 8.60 15.19 -6.19
N LEU A 72 7.29 15.09 -5.94
CA LEU A 72 6.41 14.16 -6.63
C LEU A 72 6.02 14.73 -7.99
N ASP A 73 6.23 13.95 -9.04
CA ASP A 73 5.78 14.28 -10.39
C ASP A 73 4.42 13.63 -10.71
N VAL A 74 3.59 14.32 -11.50
CA VAL A 74 2.24 13.84 -11.83
C VAL A 74 2.31 12.59 -12.70
N ASP A 75 3.25 12.52 -13.64
CA ASP A 75 3.36 11.39 -14.55
C ASP A 75 3.96 10.17 -13.83
N GLU A 76 4.86 10.37 -12.85
CA GLU A 76 5.30 9.31 -11.93
C GLU A 76 4.13 8.73 -11.11
N VAL A 77 3.32 9.60 -10.50
CA VAL A 77 2.15 9.19 -9.71
C VAL A 77 1.13 8.45 -10.57
N GLU A 78 0.84 8.97 -11.77
CA GLU A 78 -0.05 8.33 -12.73
C GLU A 78 0.47 6.95 -13.13
N SER A 79 1.76 6.82 -13.44
CA SER A 79 2.37 5.56 -13.84
C SER A 79 2.27 4.49 -12.74
N VAL A 80 2.51 4.86 -11.48
CA VAL A 80 2.37 3.95 -10.34
C VAL A 80 0.92 3.51 -10.12
N MET A 81 -0.05 4.42 -10.29
CA MET A 81 -1.47 4.06 -10.19
C MET A 81 -1.87 3.08 -11.31
N ARG A 82 -1.40 3.29 -12.53
CA ARG A 82 -1.70 2.44 -13.69
C ARG A 82 -1.04 1.06 -13.57
N ASP A 83 0.22 1.01 -13.14
CA ASP A 83 0.92 -0.24 -12.82
C ASP A 83 0.16 -1.06 -11.77
N ALA A 84 -0.29 -0.42 -10.68
CA ALA A 84 -1.08 -1.08 -9.63
C ALA A 84 -2.46 -1.57 -10.10
N LEU A 85 -3.04 -0.93 -11.13
CA LEU A 85 -4.28 -1.38 -11.80
C LEU A 85 -4.04 -2.50 -12.83
N GLY A 86 -2.79 -2.94 -13.01
CA GLY A 86 -2.42 -4.01 -13.92
C GLY A 86 -2.12 -3.56 -15.35
N GLU A 87 -2.01 -2.25 -15.60
CA GLU A 87 -1.51 -1.75 -16.88
C GLU A 87 0.01 -1.94 -16.97
N HIS A 88 0.52 -2.45 -18.09
CA HIS A 88 1.95 -2.59 -18.33
C HIS A 88 2.60 -1.22 -18.65
N VAL A 89 2.78 -0.39 -17.62
CA VAL A 89 3.46 0.90 -17.69
C VAL A 89 4.82 0.79 -17.02
N SER A 90 5.88 1.26 -17.68
CA SER A 90 7.21 1.23 -17.07
C SER A 90 7.31 2.26 -15.94
N VAL A 91 7.58 1.77 -14.73
CA VAL A 91 7.91 2.59 -13.55
C VAL A 91 9.41 2.66 -13.28
N ALA A 92 10.25 2.13 -14.19
CA ALA A 92 11.70 2.02 -14.00
C ALA A 92 12.44 3.37 -13.86
N GLY A 93 11.80 4.48 -14.28
CA GLY A 93 12.31 5.83 -14.08
C GLY A 93 12.23 6.33 -12.63
N ILE A 94 11.44 5.66 -11.78
CA ILE A 94 11.24 6.03 -10.38
C ILE A 94 12.24 5.25 -9.53
N PRO A 95 13.10 5.90 -8.73
CA PRO A 95 14.06 5.19 -7.89
C PRO A 95 13.37 4.24 -6.91
N GLY A 96 13.85 2.99 -6.83
CA GLY A 96 13.19 1.91 -6.06
C GLY A 96 12.93 2.28 -4.60
N TYR A 97 13.83 3.01 -3.94
CA TYR A 97 13.66 3.48 -2.57
C TYR A 97 12.51 4.49 -2.38
N ARG A 98 12.02 5.12 -3.45
CA ARG A 98 10.84 6.01 -3.42
C ARG A 98 9.56 5.28 -3.78
N HIS A 99 9.66 4.15 -4.47
CA HIS A 99 8.51 3.48 -5.06
C HIS A 99 7.54 2.97 -3.98
N GLU A 100 8.03 2.32 -2.94
CA GLU A 100 7.20 1.85 -1.82
C GLU A 100 6.59 3.01 -1.03
N GLY A 101 7.39 4.02 -0.70
CA GLY A 101 6.92 5.20 0.02
C GLY A 101 5.82 5.95 -0.75
N LEU A 102 5.97 6.05 -2.08
CA LEU A 102 4.94 6.61 -2.96
C LEU A 102 3.66 5.77 -2.92
N LYS A 103 3.75 4.45 -3.06
CA LYS A 103 2.59 3.54 -2.99
C LYS A 103 1.84 3.68 -1.66
N MET A 104 2.57 3.77 -0.54
CA MET A 104 1.99 3.98 0.79
C MET A 104 1.30 5.34 0.92
N LEU A 105 1.90 6.42 0.39
CA LEU A 105 1.29 7.76 0.39
C LEU A 105 0.03 7.82 -0.46
N LEU A 106 0.04 7.14 -1.62
CA LEU A 106 -1.12 7.03 -2.50
C LEU A 106 -2.25 6.29 -1.79
N PHE A 107 -1.97 5.14 -1.18
CA PHE A 107 -2.92 4.39 -0.39
C PHE A 107 -3.54 5.24 0.72
N ALA A 108 -2.71 5.87 1.57
CA ALA A 108 -3.20 6.67 2.70
C ALA A 108 -4.07 7.84 2.24
N SER A 109 -3.69 8.48 1.14
CA SER A 109 -4.43 9.62 0.61
C SER A 109 -5.74 9.24 -0.06
N ILE A 110 -5.79 8.08 -0.71
CA ILE A 110 -7.03 7.55 -1.28
C ILE A 110 -7.97 7.08 -0.15
N ALA A 111 -7.43 6.44 0.89
CA ALA A 111 -8.21 6.05 2.06
C ALA A 111 -8.84 7.26 2.75
N ALA A 112 -8.09 8.36 2.87
CA ALA A 112 -8.60 9.63 3.37
C ALA A 112 -9.67 10.24 2.44
N ASP A 113 -9.47 10.19 1.11
CA ASP A 113 -10.47 10.66 0.12
C ASP A 113 -11.78 9.87 0.16
N LEU A 114 -11.71 8.59 0.56
CA LEU A 114 -12.85 7.70 0.70
C LEU A 114 -13.43 7.72 2.12
N GLU A 115 -12.86 8.52 3.03
CA GLU A 115 -13.28 8.65 4.42
C GLU A 115 -13.39 7.31 5.17
N LEU A 116 -12.48 6.37 4.85
CA LEU A 116 -12.56 5.01 5.39
C LEU A 116 -12.31 4.99 6.90
N SER A 117 -13.19 4.28 7.60
CA SER A 117 -13.01 3.95 9.00
C SER A 117 -11.82 3.01 9.21
N PRO A 118 -11.28 2.92 10.44
CA PRO A 118 -10.22 1.96 10.76
C PRO A 118 -10.58 0.51 10.44
N GLY A 119 -11.85 0.12 10.61
CA GLY A 119 -12.33 -1.21 10.26
C GLY A 119 -12.27 -1.48 8.76
N GLU A 120 -12.64 -0.51 7.94
CA GLU A 120 -12.59 -0.61 6.47
C GLU A 120 -11.15 -0.65 5.97
N VAL A 121 -10.27 0.16 6.55
CA VAL A 121 -8.82 0.08 6.26
C VAL A 121 -8.26 -1.31 6.64
N GLY A 122 -8.68 -1.87 7.78
CA GLY A 122 -8.33 -3.24 8.16
C GLY A 122 -8.80 -4.28 7.14
N GLY A 123 -10.04 -4.18 6.67
CA GLY A 123 -10.59 -5.04 5.63
C GLY A 123 -9.84 -4.95 4.29
N LEU A 124 -9.44 -3.74 3.89
CA LEU A 124 -8.60 -3.51 2.71
C LEU A 124 -7.25 -4.22 2.82
N LEU A 125 -6.63 -4.18 3.99
CA LEU A 125 -5.31 -4.77 4.20
C LEU A 125 -5.37 -6.31 4.19
N VAL A 126 -6.46 -6.90 4.69
CA VAL A 126 -6.70 -8.35 4.55
C VAL A 126 -6.87 -8.73 3.07
N ARG A 127 -7.62 -7.93 2.29
CA ARG A 127 -7.74 -8.13 0.84
C ARG A 127 -6.40 -7.97 0.12
N ALA A 128 -5.58 -7.01 0.55
CA ALA A 128 -4.23 -6.79 0.02
C ALA A 128 -3.30 -7.98 0.27
N GLU A 129 -3.35 -8.57 1.47
CA GLU A 129 -2.60 -9.78 1.79
C GLU A 129 -3.04 -10.96 0.92
N ALA A 130 -4.36 -11.18 0.76
CA ALA A 130 -4.88 -12.21 -0.14
C ALA A 130 -4.45 -11.99 -1.59
N TRP A 131 -4.48 -10.72 -2.06
CA TRP A 131 -4.01 -10.33 -3.39
C TRP A 131 -2.52 -10.66 -3.59
N ALA A 132 -1.70 -10.41 -2.56
CA ALA A 132 -0.27 -10.66 -2.59
C ALA A 132 0.03 -12.17 -2.61
N VAL A 133 -0.64 -12.95 -1.75
CA VAL A 133 -0.51 -14.41 -1.71
C VAL A 133 -0.86 -15.03 -3.06
N GLY A 134 -1.94 -14.57 -3.71
CA GLY A 134 -2.34 -15.02 -5.04
C GLY A 134 -1.29 -14.76 -6.14
N ARG A 135 -0.31 -13.90 -5.89
CA ARG A 135 0.79 -13.56 -6.81
C ARG A 135 2.14 -14.14 -6.37
N GLY A 136 2.14 -15.04 -5.39
CA GLY A 136 3.33 -15.75 -4.93
C GLY A 136 4.14 -15.00 -3.87
N PHE A 137 3.65 -13.87 -3.36
CA PHE A 137 4.27 -13.20 -2.22
C PHE A 137 4.00 -14.00 -0.94
N ARG A 138 5.00 -14.10 -0.06
CA ARG A 138 4.84 -14.83 1.21
C ARG A 138 4.33 -13.89 2.31
N PRO A 139 3.31 -14.31 3.09
CA PRO A 139 2.79 -13.48 4.17
C PRO A 139 3.85 -13.26 5.25
N THR A 140 3.95 -12.01 5.72
CA THR A 140 4.96 -11.56 6.70
C THR A 140 4.76 -12.15 8.10
N LEU A 141 3.62 -12.80 8.36
CA LEU A 141 3.30 -13.46 9.63
C LEU A 141 3.14 -14.97 9.38
N ALA A 142 4.22 -15.64 8.97
CA ALA A 142 4.35 -17.04 9.36
C ALA A 142 4.67 -17.04 10.86
N ASP A 143 3.78 -17.63 11.66
CA ASP A 143 4.05 -17.93 13.06
C ASP A 143 5.42 -18.63 13.12
N THR A 144 6.35 -18.15 13.95
CA THR A 144 7.68 -18.75 14.16
C THR A 144 7.62 -20.17 14.74
N ARG A 145 6.45 -20.81 14.74
CA ARG A 145 6.21 -22.18 15.22
C ARG A 145 6.35 -23.23 14.11
N ASP A 146 6.44 -22.85 12.84
CA ASP A 146 6.58 -23.80 11.73
C ASP A 146 8.02 -23.94 11.20
N VAL A 147 9.04 -23.55 11.98
CA VAL A 147 10.47 -23.79 11.66
C VAL A 147 11.09 -24.81 12.64
N GLU A 148 10.26 -25.62 13.28
CA GLU A 148 10.68 -26.95 13.74
C GLU A 148 9.86 -27.98 12.97
N LEU A 149 10.54 -28.94 12.33
CA LEU A 149 10.04 -30.05 11.53
C LEU A 149 9.88 -29.78 10.01
N SER A 150 11.01 -29.76 9.30
CA SER A 150 11.35 -30.77 8.28
C SER A 150 12.78 -30.57 7.76
#